data_AF-A0A2A5QPG1-F1
#
_entry.id   AF-A0A2A5QPG1-F1
#
_cell.length_a   1.000
_cell.length_b   1.000
_cell.length_c   1.000
_cell.angle_alpha   90.00
_cell.angle_beta   90.00
_cell.angle_gamma   90.00
#
_symmetry.space_group_name_H-M   'P 1'
#
loop_
_entity.id
_entity.type
_entity.pdbx_description
1 polymer ?
#
loop_
_entity_poly.entity_id
_entity_poly.type
_entity_poly.pdbx_seq_one_letter_code
_entity_poly.pdbx_strand_id
1 'polypeptide(L)'
;MPAKPPLPDGYELCNSVNGWHYDPDATRNAHVWADADDRACVAVHEFVDETYAKVIDTRAGAAENLFRLEYDTGDVTGAAYTDAKRAAVCEGVEKAVVWMETTAPEEWSHPEVCEAVFDMPAGYDLERYFHGDRETIVYYARDDVDECPLRGRGDDLEKLTPENAPYLYIHVWNGSGNATVALAPWTHAHGPGSKHPEVMPVVETPSECGLEVAITMARQWAREHADGAIDTDASGQAALERWSA
;
A
#
# COMPACT_ATOMS: atom_id res chain seq x y z
N MET A 1 -10.31 17.03 15.43
CA MET A 1 -10.90 15.67 15.54
C MET A 1 -11.52 15.34 14.20
N PRO A 2 -11.38 14.11 13.70
CA PRO A 2 -12.05 13.69 12.48
C PRO A 2 -13.57 13.81 12.64
N ALA A 3 -14.25 14.25 11.58
CA ALA A 3 -15.70 14.32 11.53
C ALA A 3 -16.24 12.97 11.01
N LYS A 4 -16.77 12.15 11.91
CA LYS A 4 -17.42 10.89 11.54
C LYS A 4 -18.75 11.17 10.81
N PRO A 5 -19.14 10.34 9.83
CA PRO A 5 -20.46 10.42 9.22
C PRO A 5 -21.57 10.43 10.29
N PRO A 6 -22.67 11.18 10.08
CA PRO A 6 -23.71 11.30 11.08
C PRO A 6 -24.53 10.01 11.18
N LEU A 7 -24.76 9.53 12.39
CA LEU A 7 -25.69 8.45 12.70
C LEU A 7 -26.91 8.99 13.47
N PRO A 8 -28.06 8.29 13.44
CA PRO A 8 -29.17 8.56 14.35
C PRO A 8 -28.76 8.37 15.83
N ASP A 9 -29.40 9.11 16.72
CA ASP A 9 -29.19 8.95 18.16
C ASP A 9 -29.54 7.53 18.61
N GLY A 10 -28.63 6.88 19.36
CA GLY A 10 -28.82 5.51 19.83
C GLY A 10 -28.61 4.43 18.76
N TYR A 11 -28.12 4.78 17.56
CA TYR A 11 -27.71 3.78 16.59
C TYR A 11 -26.49 3.01 17.11
N GLU A 12 -26.63 1.69 17.23
CA GLU A 12 -25.55 0.80 17.68
C GLU A 12 -24.78 0.26 16.47
N LEU A 13 -23.51 0.64 16.36
CA LEU A 13 -22.63 0.10 15.33
C LEU A 13 -22.27 -1.36 15.65
N CYS A 14 -22.12 -2.16 14.60
CA CYS A 14 -21.55 -3.50 14.72
C CYS A 14 -20.10 -3.38 15.24
N ASN A 15 -19.83 -3.82 16.46
CA ASN A 15 -18.49 -3.69 17.06
C ASN A 15 -17.47 -4.66 16.44
N SER A 16 -17.93 -5.81 15.95
CA SER A 16 -17.06 -6.79 15.30
C SER A 16 -17.85 -7.71 14.38
N VAL A 17 -17.27 -8.03 13.22
CA VAL A 17 -17.85 -8.96 12.25
C VAL A 17 -16.72 -9.67 11.51
N ASN A 18 -16.71 -10.99 11.52
CA ASN A 18 -15.80 -11.81 10.72
C ASN A 18 -14.30 -11.39 10.78
N GLY A 19 -13.79 -11.08 11.97
CA GLY A 19 -12.40 -10.61 12.18
C GLY A 19 -12.17 -9.11 12.00
N TRP A 20 -13.15 -8.36 11.48
CA TRP A 20 -13.14 -6.90 11.44
C TRP A 20 -13.62 -6.32 12.76
N HIS A 21 -12.96 -5.28 13.26
CA HIS A 21 -13.24 -4.63 14.54
C HIS A 21 -13.48 -3.14 14.36
N TYR A 22 -14.59 -2.62 14.87
CA TYR A 22 -14.90 -1.19 14.81
C TYR A 22 -13.89 -0.39 15.63
N ASP A 23 -13.26 0.61 15.00
CA ASP A 23 -12.33 1.54 15.64
C ASP A 23 -13.00 2.91 15.86
N PRO A 24 -13.43 3.22 17.10
CA PRO A 24 -14.02 4.51 17.43
C PRO A 24 -13.00 5.67 17.38
N ASP A 25 -11.72 5.38 17.55
CA ASP A 25 -10.62 6.35 17.62
C ASP A 25 -9.92 6.57 16.27
N ALA A 26 -10.37 5.86 15.23
CA ALA A 26 -9.83 5.99 13.87
C ALA A 26 -9.74 7.45 13.43
N THR A 27 -8.56 7.85 12.95
CA THR A 27 -8.24 9.24 12.57
C THR A 27 -8.90 9.69 11.25
N ARG A 28 -9.61 8.78 10.56
CA ARG A 28 -10.30 9.02 9.29
C ARG A 28 -11.69 9.63 9.52
N ASN A 29 -12.11 10.49 8.59
CA ASN A 29 -13.49 11.01 8.48
C ASN A 29 -14.44 9.90 7.93
N ALA A 30 -14.55 8.80 8.66
CA ALA A 30 -15.28 7.59 8.29
C ALA A 30 -15.61 6.73 9.52
N HIS A 31 -16.64 5.90 9.44
CA HIS A 31 -16.77 4.74 10.32
C HIS A 31 -15.82 3.64 9.83
N VAL A 32 -14.94 3.15 10.69
CA VAL A 32 -13.83 2.27 10.29
C VAL A 32 -13.92 0.97 11.05
N TRP A 33 -13.76 -0.13 10.32
CA TRP A 33 -13.49 -1.45 10.87
C TRP A 33 -12.12 -1.90 10.39
N ALA A 34 -11.20 -2.13 11.32
CA ALA A 34 -9.84 -2.57 11.03
C ALA A 34 -9.69 -4.06 11.39
N ASP A 35 -8.71 -4.72 10.77
CA ASP A 35 -8.26 -6.01 11.23
C ASP A 35 -7.34 -5.88 12.47
N ALA A 36 -6.97 -7.01 13.06
CA ALA A 36 -6.20 -7.02 14.31
C ALA A 36 -4.79 -6.45 14.16
N ASP A 37 -4.21 -6.55 12.97
CA ASP A 37 -2.84 -6.14 12.66
C ASP A 37 -2.77 -4.77 11.97
N ASP A 38 -3.90 -4.08 11.81
CA ASP A 38 -4.04 -2.83 11.04
C ASP A 38 -3.41 -2.93 9.64
N ARG A 39 -3.56 -4.09 8.96
CA ARG A 39 -3.14 -4.37 7.58
C ARG A 39 -4.20 -3.93 6.58
N ALA A 40 -5.47 -4.01 6.98
CA ALA A 40 -6.59 -3.61 6.17
C ALA A 40 -7.70 -2.98 7.01
N CYS A 41 -8.44 -2.06 6.41
CA CYS A 41 -9.66 -1.54 7.03
C CYS A 41 -10.78 -1.29 6.02
N VAL A 42 -12.02 -1.50 6.45
CA VAL A 42 -13.22 -1.06 5.75
C VAL A 42 -13.65 0.28 6.32
N ALA A 43 -13.85 1.27 5.45
CA ALA A 43 -14.22 2.63 5.83
C ALA A 43 -15.49 3.08 5.11
N VAL A 44 -16.51 3.45 5.88
CA VAL A 44 -17.75 4.07 5.37
C VAL A 44 -17.64 5.58 5.51
N HIS A 45 -17.72 6.26 4.38
CA HIS A 45 -17.57 7.70 4.23
C HIS A 45 -18.89 8.36 3.84
N GLU A 46 -19.00 9.63 4.18
CA GLU A 46 -20.06 10.51 3.71
C GLU A 46 -19.45 11.66 2.90
N PHE A 47 -20.11 11.98 1.80
CA PHE A 47 -19.85 13.15 0.98
C PHE A 47 -21.19 13.78 0.58
N VAL A 48 -21.17 15.00 0.03
CA VAL A 48 -22.32 15.91 -0.09
C VAL A 48 -23.66 15.23 -0.41
N ASP A 49 -23.70 14.39 -1.44
CA ASP A 49 -24.91 13.69 -1.90
C ASP A 49 -24.71 12.17 -2.03
N GLU A 50 -23.71 11.63 -1.32
CA GLU A 50 -23.40 10.21 -1.40
C GLU A 50 -22.82 9.65 -0.10
N THR A 51 -23.10 8.37 0.12
CA THR A 51 -22.39 7.54 1.09
C THR A 51 -21.64 6.48 0.30
N TYR A 52 -20.38 6.22 0.62
CA TYR A 52 -19.60 5.19 -0.06
C TYR A 52 -18.74 4.44 0.94
N ALA A 53 -18.40 3.20 0.60
CA ALA A 53 -17.47 2.41 1.39
C ALA A 53 -16.27 1.99 0.55
N LYS A 54 -15.14 1.89 1.21
CA LYS A 54 -13.89 1.39 0.66
C LYS A 54 -13.31 0.33 1.57
N VAL A 55 -12.60 -0.63 0.99
CA VAL A 55 -11.64 -1.46 1.72
C VAL A 55 -10.24 -0.95 1.35
N ILE A 56 -9.40 -0.74 2.36
CA ILE A 56 -8.13 -0.05 2.26
C ILE A 56 -7.04 -0.99 2.73
N ASP A 57 -6.02 -1.21 1.89
CA ASP A 57 -4.75 -1.80 2.31
C ASP A 57 -3.92 -0.68 2.96
N THR A 58 -3.78 -0.75 4.27
CA THR A 58 -3.12 0.30 5.06
C THR A 58 -1.60 0.30 4.85
N ARG A 59 -1.01 -0.85 4.49
CA ARG A 59 0.42 -0.99 4.19
C ARG A 59 0.79 -0.21 2.92
N ALA A 60 -0.10 -0.21 1.92
CA ALA A 60 0.10 0.47 0.65
C ALA A 60 -0.60 1.84 0.55
N GLY A 61 -1.53 2.14 1.46
CA GLY A 61 -2.46 3.27 1.33
C GLY A 61 -3.41 3.16 0.14
N ALA A 62 -3.52 1.98 -0.47
CA ALA A 62 -4.37 1.69 -1.63
C ALA A 62 -5.80 1.38 -1.18
N ALA A 63 -6.79 1.73 -2.00
CA ALA A 63 -8.20 1.54 -1.63
C ALA A 63 -9.06 1.09 -2.81
N GLU A 64 -9.85 0.05 -2.58
CA GLU A 64 -10.84 -0.49 -3.50
C GLU A 64 -12.23 0.02 -3.11
N ASN A 65 -13.03 0.48 -4.07
CA ASN A 65 -14.41 0.88 -3.80
C ASN A 65 -15.29 -0.37 -3.62
N LEU A 66 -16.01 -0.46 -2.50
CA LEU A 66 -16.99 -1.53 -2.29
C LEU A 66 -18.33 -1.17 -2.92
N PHE A 67 -18.81 0.05 -2.67
CA PHE A 67 -20.05 0.57 -3.24
C PHE A 67 -20.12 2.09 -3.08
N ARG A 68 -21.03 2.70 -3.84
CA ARG A 68 -21.49 4.08 -3.69
C ARG A 68 -23.02 4.10 -3.68
N LEU A 69 -23.58 4.83 -2.73
CA LEU A 69 -25.01 5.10 -2.56
C LEU A 69 -25.23 6.58 -2.79
N GLU A 70 -25.76 6.90 -3.96
CA GLU A 70 -26.23 8.24 -4.26
C GLU A 70 -27.63 8.41 -3.68
N TYR A 71 -27.90 9.57 -3.09
CA TYR A 71 -29.23 9.92 -2.63
C TYR A 71 -29.60 11.29 -3.21
N ASP A 72 -30.74 11.33 -3.90
CA ASP A 72 -31.25 12.58 -4.48
C ASP A 72 -31.78 13.48 -3.36
N THR A 73 -31.00 14.49 -3.03
CA THR A 73 -31.36 15.49 -2.03
C THR A 73 -32.21 16.61 -2.61
N GLY A 74 -32.42 16.69 -3.93
CA GLY A 74 -33.26 17.69 -4.61
C GLY A 74 -33.19 19.10 -3.99
N ASP A 75 -34.36 19.67 -3.69
CA ASP A 75 -34.52 20.93 -2.92
C ASP A 75 -34.66 20.67 -1.39
N VAL A 76 -34.35 19.47 -0.91
CA VAL A 76 -34.48 19.09 0.50
C VAL A 76 -33.42 19.83 1.30
N THR A 77 -33.85 20.63 2.27
CA THR A 77 -32.96 21.44 3.11
C THR A 77 -33.25 21.23 4.60
N GLY A 78 -32.30 21.60 5.45
CA GLY A 78 -32.47 21.58 6.90
C GLY A 78 -32.53 20.18 7.51
N ALA A 79 -33.52 19.92 8.36
CA ALA A 79 -33.64 18.67 9.10
C ALA A 79 -33.86 17.46 8.19
N ALA A 80 -34.72 17.58 7.17
CA ALA A 80 -35.01 16.50 6.24
C ALA A 80 -33.77 16.07 5.44
N TYR A 81 -32.91 17.03 5.08
CA TYR A 81 -31.61 16.74 4.45
C TYR A 81 -30.70 15.95 5.40
N THR A 82 -30.64 16.37 6.67
CA THR A 82 -29.83 15.69 7.70
C THR A 82 -30.31 14.26 7.95
N ASP A 83 -31.63 14.03 7.97
CA ASP A 83 -32.20 12.71 8.18
C ASP A 83 -31.97 11.78 6.98
N ALA A 84 -32.07 12.31 5.75
CA ALA A 84 -31.71 11.57 4.54
C ALA A 84 -30.23 11.13 4.56
N LYS A 85 -29.32 12.03 4.97
CA LYS A 85 -27.90 11.70 5.13
C LYS A 85 -27.67 10.59 6.16
N ARG A 86 -28.28 10.70 7.34
CA ARG A 86 -28.18 9.66 8.37
C ARG A 86 -28.69 8.31 7.88
N ALA A 87 -29.82 8.30 7.17
CA ALA A 87 -30.37 7.08 6.60
C ALA A 87 -29.42 6.44 5.58
N ALA A 88 -28.83 7.25 4.69
CA ALA A 88 -27.85 6.78 3.71
C ALA A 88 -26.57 6.23 4.38
N VAL A 89 -26.10 6.87 5.46
CA VAL A 89 -24.97 6.37 6.25
C VAL A 89 -25.31 5.03 6.90
N CYS A 90 -26.49 4.87 7.51
CA CYS A 90 -26.93 3.60 8.07
C CYS A 90 -26.98 2.49 7.01
N GLU A 91 -27.55 2.77 5.83
CA GLU A 91 -27.57 1.81 4.72
C GLU A 91 -26.15 1.46 4.25
N GLY A 92 -25.24 2.44 4.21
CA GLY A 92 -23.83 2.22 3.92
C GLY A 92 -23.16 1.31 4.97
N VAL A 93 -23.38 1.55 6.26
CA VAL A 93 -22.88 0.69 7.33
C VAL A 93 -23.41 -0.74 7.17
N GLU A 94 -24.71 -0.91 6.94
CA GLU A 94 -25.32 -2.23 6.75
C GLU A 94 -24.71 -2.98 5.56
N LYS A 95 -24.52 -2.31 4.41
CA LYS A 95 -23.88 -2.91 3.23
C LYS A 95 -22.42 -3.26 3.47
N ALA A 96 -21.68 -2.42 4.19
CA ALA A 96 -20.30 -2.70 4.57
C ALA A 96 -20.22 -3.93 5.48
N VAL A 97 -21.13 -4.03 6.47
CA VAL A 97 -21.22 -5.20 7.36
C VAL A 97 -21.54 -6.46 6.57
N VAL A 98 -22.52 -6.44 5.65
CA VAL A 98 -22.84 -7.58 4.78
C VAL A 98 -21.64 -8.01 3.93
N TRP A 99 -20.85 -7.07 3.41
CA TRP A 99 -19.61 -7.42 2.70
C TRP A 99 -18.61 -8.10 3.62
N MET A 100 -18.37 -7.53 4.81
CA MET A 100 -17.44 -8.07 5.82
C MET A 100 -17.85 -9.46 6.32
N GLU A 101 -19.14 -9.77 6.41
CA GLU A 101 -19.64 -11.12 6.73
C GLU A 101 -19.16 -12.19 5.73
N THR A 102 -18.87 -11.79 4.48
CA THR A 102 -18.48 -12.69 3.40
C THR A 102 -17.00 -12.64 3.05
N THR A 103 -16.23 -11.74 3.65
CA THR A 103 -14.81 -11.55 3.34
C THR A 103 -14.06 -11.25 4.64
N ALA A 104 -13.33 -12.23 5.15
CA ALA A 104 -12.49 -12.03 6.33
C ALA A 104 -11.24 -11.20 5.95
N PRO A 105 -10.63 -10.45 6.88
CA PRO A 105 -9.43 -9.67 6.59
C PRO A 105 -8.30 -10.49 5.98
N GLU A 106 -8.06 -11.70 6.47
CA GLU A 106 -6.99 -12.60 6.01
C GLU A 106 -7.24 -13.19 4.61
N GLU A 107 -8.49 -13.20 4.15
CA GLU A 107 -8.88 -13.67 2.81
C GLU A 107 -8.86 -12.54 1.78
N TRP A 108 -8.83 -11.28 2.23
CA TRP A 108 -8.79 -10.13 1.36
C TRP A 108 -7.35 -9.76 0.97
N SER A 109 -7.17 -9.40 -0.29
CA SER A 109 -5.94 -8.80 -0.83
C SER A 109 -6.34 -7.74 -1.85
N HIS A 110 -5.68 -6.58 -1.82
CA HIS A 110 -6.01 -5.51 -2.75
C HIS A 110 -5.60 -5.90 -4.17
N PRO A 111 -6.50 -5.81 -5.17
CA PRO A 111 -6.27 -6.36 -6.51
C PRO A 111 -5.09 -5.71 -7.25
N GLU A 112 -4.78 -4.45 -6.92
CA GLU A 112 -3.69 -3.69 -7.53
C GLU A 112 -2.39 -3.68 -6.69
N VAL A 113 -2.40 -4.25 -5.47
CA VAL A 113 -1.20 -4.32 -4.63
C VAL A 113 -0.48 -5.63 -4.87
N CYS A 114 0.83 -5.54 -5.12
CA CYS A 114 1.67 -6.72 -5.27
C CYS A 114 2.17 -7.20 -3.90
N GLU A 115 1.68 -8.34 -3.41
CA GLU A 115 2.07 -8.88 -2.10
C GLU A 115 3.57 -9.17 -1.98
N ALA A 116 4.27 -9.43 -3.09
CA ALA A 116 5.72 -9.62 -3.09
C ALA A 116 6.49 -8.40 -2.54
N VAL A 117 5.89 -7.20 -2.55
CA VAL A 117 6.51 -5.99 -1.97
C VAL A 117 6.74 -6.13 -0.46
N PHE A 118 5.93 -6.92 0.24
CA PHE A 118 6.01 -7.06 1.70
C PHE A 118 6.95 -8.19 2.16
N ASP A 119 7.42 -9.02 1.23
CA ASP A 119 8.47 -10.01 1.48
C ASP A 119 9.82 -9.38 1.06
N MET A 120 10.44 -8.70 2.02
CA MET A 120 11.55 -7.77 1.79
C MET A 120 12.86 -8.51 1.46
N PRO A 121 13.76 -7.91 0.65
CA PRO A 121 15.12 -8.40 0.48
C PRO A 121 15.86 -8.49 1.82
N ALA A 122 16.71 -9.52 2.00
CA ALA A 122 17.43 -9.73 3.26
C ALA A 122 18.36 -8.55 3.59
N GLY A 123 18.30 -8.06 4.83
CA GLY A 123 19.04 -6.87 5.28
C GLY A 123 18.41 -5.54 4.89
N TYR A 124 17.14 -5.57 4.46
CA TYR A 124 16.38 -4.39 4.15
C TYR A 124 14.96 -4.43 4.72
N ASP A 125 14.46 -3.25 5.10
CA ASP A 125 13.08 -2.97 5.47
C ASP A 125 12.33 -2.20 4.38
N LEU A 126 11.01 -2.41 4.24
CA LEU A 126 10.19 -1.63 3.33
C LEU A 126 10.04 -0.19 3.83
N GLU A 127 10.66 0.75 3.12
CA GLU A 127 10.60 2.18 3.45
C GLU A 127 9.44 2.87 2.74
N ARG A 128 9.24 2.55 1.45
CA ARG A 128 8.21 3.21 0.66
C ARG A 128 7.71 2.34 -0.46
N TYR A 129 6.40 2.22 -0.55
CA TYR A 129 5.70 1.67 -1.69
C TYR A 129 4.81 2.75 -2.32
N PHE A 130 5.10 3.09 -3.58
CA PHE A 130 4.29 3.99 -4.38
C PHE A 130 3.68 3.23 -5.54
N HIS A 131 2.35 3.18 -5.58
CA HIS A 131 1.58 2.62 -6.66
C HIS A 131 0.80 3.75 -7.35
N GLY A 132 1.12 4.04 -8.61
CA GLY A 132 0.40 5.02 -9.41
C GLY A 132 0.07 4.47 -10.79
N ASP A 133 -0.80 5.15 -11.53
CA ASP A 133 -1.33 4.65 -12.81
C ASP A 133 -0.25 4.25 -13.83
N ARG A 134 0.84 5.00 -13.88
CA ARG A 134 1.91 4.84 -14.89
C ARG A 134 3.10 4.03 -14.41
N GLU A 135 3.33 4.01 -13.11
CA GLU A 135 4.53 3.43 -12.53
C GLU A 135 4.29 2.93 -11.13
N THR A 136 5.07 1.93 -10.77
CA THR A 136 5.16 1.42 -9.41
C THR A 136 6.59 1.53 -8.95
N ILE A 137 6.82 2.11 -7.77
CA ILE A 137 8.14 2.32 -7.19
C ILE A 137 8.17 1.72 -5.78
N VAL A 138 9.22 0.97 -5.49
CA VAL A 138 9.49 0.39 -4.17
C VAL A 138 10.88 0.84 -3.71
N TYR A 139 10.97 1.29 -2.47
CA TYR A 139 12.22 1.53 -1.77
C TYR A 139 12.30 0.59 -0.58
N TYR A 140 13.38 -0.17 -0.52
CA TYR A 140 13.76 -0.88 0.69
C TYR A 140 14.96 -0.15 1.33
N ALA A 141 14.87 0.23 2.59
CA ALA A 141 15.95 0.82 3.38
C ALA A 141 16.84 -0.27 3.95
N ARG A 142 18.16 -0.06 3.94
CA ARG A 142 19.12 -1.00 4.52
C ARG A 142 19.23 -0.83 6.03
N ASP A 143 19.21 -1.93 6.78
CA ASP A 143 19.07 -1.94 8.25
C ASP A 143 20.24 -1.27 9.01
N ASP A 144 21.44 -1.23 8.41
CA ASP A 144 22.70 -0.84 9.04
C ASP A 144 23.30 0.47 8.48
N VAL A 145 22.50 1.27 7.74
CA VAL A 145 22.95 2.55 7.16
C VAL A 145 22.15 3.71 7.75
N ASP A 146 22.71 4.34 8.80
CA ASP A 146 22.06 5.43 9.54
C ASP A 146 21.72 6.66 8.67
N GLU A 147 22.59 7.04 7.74
CA GLU A 147 22.38 8.20 6.84
C GLU A 147 23.35 8.12 5.65
N CYS A 148 22.84 8.27 4.43
CA CYS A 148 23.71 8.34 3.26
C CYS A 148 24.37 9.73 3.17
N PRO A 149 25.71 9.82 3.17
CA PRO A 149 26.40 11.11 3.11
C PRO A 149 26.31 11.79 1.73
N LEU A 150 25.71 11.13 0.73
CA LEU A 150 25.66 11.58 -0.65
C LEU A 150 24.51 12.56 -0.86
N ARG A 151 24.81 13.74 -1.41
CA ARG A 151 23.82 14.77 -1.75
C ARG A 151 23.10 14.52 -3.06
N GLY A 152 23.52 13.48 -3.78
CA GLY A 152 22.75 12.91 -4.86
C GLY A 152 22.73 13.70 -6.16
N ARG A 153 23.88 14.22 -6.58
CA ARG A 153 24.04 14.85 -7.90
C ARG A 153 25.39 14.50 -8.50
N GLY A 154 25.40 14.11 -9.77
CA GLY A 154 26.63 13.97 -10.58
C GLY A 154 27.60 12.92 -10.02
N ASP A 155 28.87 13.28 -9.87
CA ASP A 155 30.00 12.41 -9.47
C ASP A 155 29.81 11.66 -8.14
N ASP A 156 28.78 11.99 -7.36
CA ASP A 156 28.43 11.28 -6.13
C ASP A 156 27.75 9.93 -6.38
N LEU A 157 27.10 9.72 -7.54
CA LEU A 157 26.50 8.43 -7.88
C LEU A 157 27.51 7.37 -8.29
N GLU A 158 28.62 7.76 -8.90
CA GLU A 158 29.72 6.84 -9.23
C GLU A 158 30.38 6.27 -7.96
N LYS A 159 30.17 6.94 -6.82
CA LYS A 159 30.62 6.50 -5.50
C LYS A 159 29.56 5.68 -4.77
N LEU A 160 28.36 5.56 -5.31
CA LEU A 160 27.32 4.71 -4.73
C LEU A 160 27.78 3.27 -4.88
N THR A 161 27.85 2.55 -3.77
CA THR A 161 28.23 1.14 -3.74
C THR A 161 27.22 0.38 -2.91
N PRO A 162 27.15 -0.96 -3.03
CA PRO A 162 26.28 -1.77 -2.18
C PRO A 162 26.48 -1.48 -0.69
N GLU A 163 27.71 -1.15 -0.26
CA GLU A 163 28.09 -0.92 1.13
C GLU A 163 27.70 0.47 1.67
N ASN A 164 27.46 1.47 0.82
CA ASN A 164 27.10 2.83 1.26
C ASN A 164 25.73 3.32 0.76
N ALA A 165 25.07 2.52 -0.06
CA ALA A 165 23.73 2.81 -0.55
C ALA A 165 22.70 2.53 0.56
N PRO A 166 21.91 3.53 0.97
CA PRO A 166 20.87 3.38 1.98
C PRO A 166 19.63 2.65 1.44
N TYR A 167 19.40 2.65 0.11
CA TYR A 167 18.18 2.10 -0.47
C TYR A 167 18.45 1.18 -1.65
N LEU A 168 17.72 0.08 -1.66
CA LEU A 168 17.45 -0.73 -2.84
C LEU A 168 16.14 -0.24 -3.48
N TYR A 169 16.26 0.23 -4.71
CA TYR A 169 15.19 0.85 -5.50
C TYR A 169 14.69 -0.12 -6.56
N ILE A 170 13.38 -0.27 -6.65
CA ILE A 170 12.71 -0.97 -7.72
C ILE A 170 11.72 -0.02 -8.38
N HIS A 171 11.73 0.02 -9.70
CA HIS A 171 10.79 0.79 -10.49
C HIS A 171 10.28 0.01 -11.68
N VAL A 172 8.98 0.04 -11.90
CA VAL A 172 8.31 -0.62 -13.00
C VAL A 172 7.38 0.36 -13.70
N TRP A 173 7.46 0.40 -15.03
CA TRP A 173 6.51 1.09 -15.88
C TRP A 173 5.29 0.22 -16.15
N ASN A 174 4.15 0.61 -15.58
CA ASN A 174 2.89 -0.12 -15.72
C ASN A 174 2.49 -0.20 -17.21
N GLY A 175 2.09 -1.39 -17.66
CA GLY A 175 1.68 -1.65 -19.04
C GLY A 175 2.83 -1.97 -20.01
N SER A 176 4.08 -1.58 -19.72
CA SER A 176 5.24 -2.00 -20.53
C SER A 176 6.01 -3.16 -19.90
N GLY A 177 5.90 -3.36 -18.58
CA GLY A 177 6.66 -4.35 -17.83
C GLY A 177 8.17 -4.05 -17.74
N ASN A 178 8.64 -2.92 -18.25
CA ASN A 178 10.03 -2.50 -18.08
C ASN A 178 10.29 -2.20 -16.60
N ALA A 179 11.29 -2.88 -16.06
CA ALA A 179 11.68 -2.75 -14.67
C ALA A 179 13.11 -2.20 -14.55
N THR A 180 13.45 -1.72 -13.36
CA THR A 180 14.79 -1.33 -12.97
C THR A 180 14.99 -1.71 -11.52
N VAL A 181 16.08 -2.42 -11.23
CA VAL A 181 16.56 -2.68 -9.88
C VAL A 181 17.89 -1.94 -9.74
N ALA A 182 17.95 -1.01 -8.80
CA ALA A 182 19.06 -0.08 -8.66
C ALA A 182 19.34 0.26 -7.20
N LEU A 183 20.51 0.83 -6.94
CA LEU A 183 20.79 1.50 -5.68
C LEU A 183 20.41 2.97 -5.78
N ALA A 184 19.85 3.49 -4.70
CA ALA A 184 19.45 4.89 -4.58
C ALA A 184 19.95 5.48 -3.26
N PRO A 185 20.42 6.74 -3.23
CA PRO A 185 20.79 7.40 -1.98
C PRO A 185 19.64 8.20 -1.34
N TRP A 186 18.44 8.18 -1.92
CA TRP A 186 17.26 8.90 -1.41
C TRP A 186 15.95 8.23 -1.80
N THR A 187 14.84 8.63 -1.17
CA THR A 187 13.47 8.07 -1.35
C THR A 187 12.52 8.96 -2.18
N HIS A 188 13.02 10.06 -2.76
CA HIS A 188 12.24 10.97 -3.59
C HIS A 188 11.96 10.37 -4.98
N ALA A 189 10.74 9.85 -5.17
CA ALA A 189 10.24 9.33 -6.46
C ALA A 189 10.38 10.33 -7.63
N HIS A 190 10.34 11.63 -7.33
CA HIS A 190 10.58 12.70 -8.30
C HIS A 190 11.43 13.79 -7.62
N GLY A 191 12.61 14.07 -8.17
CA GLY A 191 13.39 15.22 -7.73
C GLY A 191 12.67 16.54 -8.03
N PRO A 192 13.12 17.67 -7.46
CA PRO A 192 12.60 18.98 -7.82
C PRO A 192 12.84 19.21 -9.33
N GLY A 193 11.76 19.13 -10.12
CA GLY A 193 11.80 19.22 -11.59
C GLY A 193 11.32 17.99 -12.34
N SER A 194 10.62 17.04 -11.71
CA SER A 194 9.92 15.91 -12.38
C SER A 194 10.82 14.97 -13.19
N LYS A 195 12.13 14.95 -12.92
CA LYS A 195 13.02 13.90 -13.42
C LYS A 195 13.01 12.73 -12.43
N HIS A 196 13.02 11.51 -12.97
CA HIS A 196 13.27 10.32 -12.18
C HIS A 196 14.55 10.49 -11.35
N PRO A 197 14.60 9.88 -10.16
CA PRO A 197 15.80 9.90 -9.34
C PRO A 197 16.97 9.34 -10.15
N GLU A 198 18.12 10.00 -10.06
CA GLU A 198 19.36 9.39 -10.52
C GLU A 198 19.65 8.18 -9.62
N VAL A 199 19.77 7.00 -10.23
CA VAL A 199 19.94 5.70 -9.54
C VAL A 199 21.08 4.94 -10.22
N MET A 200 21.67 3.97 -9.52
CA MET A 200 22.70 3.09 -10.08
C MET A 200 22.14 1.69 -10.31
N PRO A 201 21.78 1.29 -11.55
CA PRO A 201 21.31 -0.05 -11.83
C PRO A 201 22.30 -1.10 -11.35
N VAL A 202 21.82 -2.12 -10.63
CA VAL A 202 22.65 -3.21 -10.10
C VAL A 202 22.27 -4.57 -10.67
N VAL A 203 21.12 -4.66 -11.35
CA VAL A 203 20.67 -5.87 -12.04
C VAL A 203 20.16 -5.52 -13.43
N GLU A 204 20.57 -6.33 -14.42
CA GLU A 204 19.95 -6.31 -15.75
C GLU A 204 18.64 -7.10 -15.72
N THR A 205 17.50 -6.42 -15.64
CA THR A 205 16.19 -7.06 -15.64
C THR A 205 15.77 -7.49 -17.05
N PRO A 206 15.08 -8.64 -17.22
CA PRO A 206 14.51 -9.00 -18.51
C PRO A 206 13.53 -7.94 -19.02
N SER A 207 13.39 -7.84 -20.35
CA SER A 207 12.35 -7.01 -20.96
C SER A 207 10.97 -7.49 -20.53
N GLU A 208 10.09 -6.55 -20.18
CA GLU A 208 8.68 -6.83 -19.86
C GLU A 208 8.45 -7.76 -18.64
N CYS A 209 9.38 -7.79 -17.68
CA CYS A 209 9.32 -8.72 -16.55
C CYS A 209 8.34 -8.32 -15.42
N GLY A 210 7.95 -7.06 -15.32
CA GLY A 210 7.03 -6.58 -14.28
C GLY A 210 7.60 -6.59 -12.86
N LEU A 211 6.76 -6.30 -11.87
CA LEU A 211 7.18 -6.03 -10.49
C LEU A 211 7.64 -7.27 -9.72
N GLU A 212 6.92 -8.39 -9.81
CA GLU A 212 7.27 -9.61 -9.07
C GLU A 212 8.63 -10.17 -9.46
N VAL A 213 8.94 -10.16 -10.77
CA VAL A 213 10.25 -10.60 -11.27
C VAL A 213 11.33 -9.64 -10.81
N ALA A 214 11.12 -8.32 -10.92
CA ALA A 214 12.07 -7.33 -10.44
C ALA A 214 12.36 -7.46 -8.93
N ILE A 215 11.34 -7.72 -8.10
CA ILE A 215 11.50 -8.00 -6.68
C ILE A 215 12.29 -9.29 -6.46
N THR A 216 11.98 -10.35 -7.19
CA THR A 216 12.72 -11.63 -7.10
C THR A 216 14.20 -11.43 -7.40
N MET A 217 14.52 -10.65 -8.43
CA MET A 217 15.90 -10.31 -8.79
C MET A 217 16.57 -9.42 -7.74
N ALA A 218 15.84 -8.46 -7.17
CA ALA A 218 16.35 -7.62 -6.09
C ALA A 218 16.69 -8.45 -4.84
N ARG A 219 15.87 -9.44 -4.49
CA ARG A 219 16.15 -10.38 -3.39
C ARG A 219 17.37 -11.24 -3.66
N GLN A 220 17.51 -11.76 -4.89
CA GLN A 220 18.70 -12.51 -5.27
C GLN A 220 19.96 -11.64 -5.13
N TRP A 221 19.92 -10.42 -5.67
CA TRP A 221 21.02 -9.48 -5.58
C TRP A 221 21.38 -9.15 -4.12
N ALA A 222 20.38 -8.88 -3.26
CA ALA A 222 20.60 -8.62 -1.85
C ALA A 222 21.24 -9.82 -1.13
N ARG A 223 20.81 -11.06 -1.43
CA ARG A 223 21.41 -12.28 -0.86
C ARG A 223 22.89 -12.45 -1.24
N GLU A 224 23.26 -12.07 -2.46
CA GLU A 224 24.66 -12.16 -2.92
C GLU A 224 25.57 -11.12 -2.24
N HIS A 225 24.99 -10.04 -1.69
CA HIS A 225 25.70 -8.90 -1.12
C HIS A 225 25.46 -8.69 0.39
N ALA A 226 24.68 -9.55 1.04
CA ALA A 226 24.47 -9.55 2.47
C ALA A 226 25.49 -10.46 3.16
N ASP A 227 26.29 -9.91 4.09
CA ASP A 227 27.25 -10.66 4.92
C ASP A 227 26.59 -11.50 6.06
N GLY A 228 25.25 -11.63 6.05
CA GLY A 228 24.44 -12.25 7.11
C GLY A 228 23.75 -13.54 6.69
N ALA A 229 23.52 -14.45 7.65
CA ALA A 229 22.78 -15.68 7.43
C ALA A 229 21.35 -15.39 6.96
N ILE A 230 20.99 -15.94 5.81
CA ILE A 230 19.68 -15.81 5.17
C ILE A 230 18.64 -16.55 6.03
N ASP A 231 17.55 -15.87 6.38
CA ASP A 231 16.34 -16.57 6.82
C ASP A 231 15.70 -17.23 5.59
N THR A 232 15.83 -18.56 5.51
CA THR A 232 15.36 -19.36 4.37
C THR A 232 13.83 -19.49 4.31
N ASP A 233 13.10 -18.94 5.29
CA ASP A 233 11.65 -19.04 5.40
C ASP A 233 10.89 -17.89 4.71
N ALA A 234 11.58 -17.02 3.96
CA ALA A 234 10.96 -16.01 3.09
C ALA A 234 9.96 -16.67 2.11
N SER A 235 8.67 -16.40 2.30
CA SER A 235 7.57 -17.07 1.61
C SER A 235 7.35 -16.49 0.20
N GLY A 236 7.44 -17.32 -0.84
CA GLY A 236 7.10 -16.94 -2.22
C GLY A 236 7.93 -17.68 -3.28
N GLN A 237 7.94 -17.15 -4.51
CA GLN A 237 8.71 -17.70 -5.66
C GLN A 237 10.24 -17.75 -5.45
N ALA A 238 10.74 -17.33 -4.29
CA ALA A 238 12.12 -17.57 -3.85
C ALA A 238 12.54 -19.06 -3.85
N ALA A 239 11.60 -19.98 -4.04
CA ALA A 239 11.81 -21.43 -4.15
C ALA A 239 11.92 -21.98 -5.60
N LEU A 240 12.23 -21.16 -6.61
CA LEU A 240 12.43 -21.67 -8.00
C LEU A 240 13.56 -22.71 -8.12
N GLU A 241 14.48 -22.80 -7.15
CA GLU A 241 15.45 -23.90 -7.09
C GLU A 241 14.80 -25.28 -6.84
N ARG A 242 13.55 -25.35 -6.34
CA ARG A 242 12.83 -26.62 -6.16
C ARG A 242 12.26 -27.23 -7.45
N TRP A 243 12.36 -26.53 -8.58
CA TRP A 243 11.80 -26.99 -9.88
C TRP A 243 12.86 -27.51 -10.86
N SER A 244 14.08 -27.78 -10.39
CA SER A 244 15.09 -28.52 -11.14
C SER A 244 15.50 -29.80 -10.41
N ALA A 245 14.63 -30.80 -10.47
CA ALA A 245 14.94 -32.22 -10.28
C ALA A 245 14.00 -33.10 -11.11
#